data_AF-A0A949PD36-F1
#
_entry.id   AF-A0A949PD36-F1
#
_cell.length_a   1.000
_cell.length_b   1.000
_cell.length_c   1.000
_cell.angle_alpha   90.00
_cell.angle_beta   90.00
_cell.angle_gamma   90.00
#
_symmetry.space_group_name_H-M   'P 1'
#
loop_
_entity.id
_entity.type
_entity.pdbx_description
1 polymer ?
#
loop_
_entity_poly.entity_id
_entity_poly.type
_entity_poly.pdbx_seq_one_letter_code
_entity_poly.pdbx_strand_id
1 'polypeptide(L)' 'MYIKEFEVRWNDIDANRHLANSAYINYMSHTRLSFMLENGFGQADMVRNNIGPVVFYE' A
#
# COMPACT_ATOMS: atom_id res chain seq x y z
N MET A 1 -1.37 -11.18 -12.10
CA MET A 1 -1.35 -9.70 -11.98
C MET A 1 -2.31 -9.33 -10.88
N TYR A 2 -1.88 -8.52 -9.90
CA TYR A 2 -2.72 -8.08 -8.77
C TYR A 2 -3.17 -6.63 -9.02
N ILE A 3 -4.45 -6.33 -8.81
CA ILE A 3 -5.02 -4.99 -8.99
C ILE A 3 -5.83 -4.67 -7.74
N LYS A 4 -5.64 -3.46 -7.22
CA LYS A 4 -6.44 -2.91 -6.14
C LYS A 4 -7.08 -1.62 -6.59
N GLU A 5 -8.40 -1.57 -6.53
CA GLU A 5 -9.16 -0.36 -6.84
C GLU A 5 -9.21 0.58 -5.63
N PHE A 6 -9.08 1.87 -5.91
CA PHE A 6 -9.16 2.93 -4.91
C PHE A 6 -10.12 4.01 -5.39
N GLU A 7 -10.91 4.51 -4.46
CA GLU A 7 -11.60 5.79 -4.64
C GLU A 7 -10.62 6.92 -4.32
N VAL A 8 -10.44 7.84 -5.27
CA VAL A 8 -9.59 9.03 -5.07
C VAL A 8 -10.33 10.05 -4.21
N ARG A 9 -9.76 10.39 -3.06
CA ARG A 9 -10.34 11.37 -2.14
C ARG A 9 -9.86 12.78 -2.48
N TRP A 10 -10.63 13.79 -2.08
CA TRP A 10 -10.21 15.19 -2.23
C TRP A 10 -8.83 15.47 -1.62
N ASN A 11 -8.53 14.86 -0.46
CA ASN A 11 -7.25 15.03 0.23
C ASN A 11 -6.07 14.32 -0.45
N ASP A 12 -6.33 13.43 -1.41
CA ASP A 12 -5.29 12.75 -2.18
C ASP A 12 -4.83 13.58 -3.39
N ILE A 13 -5.52 14.70 -3.68
CA ILE A 13 -5.22 15.60 -4.79
C ILE A 13 -4.37 16.78 -4.29
N ASP A 14 -3.35 17.16 -5.06
CA ASP A 14 -2.51 18.31 -4.76
C ASP A 14 -3.04 19.63 -5.34
N ALA A 15 -2.32 20.73 -5.10
CA ALA A 15 -2.68 22.05 -5.62
C ALA A 15 -2.74 22.13 -7.15
N ASN A 16 -2.09 21.21 -7.87
CA ASN A 16 -2.12 21.13 -9.33
C ASN A 16 -3.29 20.30 -9.86
N ARG A 17 -4.18 19.83 -8.96
CA ARG A 17 -5.38 19.05 -9.27
C ARG A 17 -5.11 17.66 -9.82
N HIS A 18 -3.91 17.11 -9.59
CA HIS A 18 -3.62 15.72 -9.88
C HIS A 18 -3.38 14.97 -8.57
N LEU A 19 -3.38 13.64 -8.65
CA LEU A 19 -3.08 12.82 -7.50
C LEU A 19 -1.68 13.19 -6.97
N ALA A 20 -1.61 13.53 -5.69
CA ALA A 20 -0.37 13.93 -5.04
C ALA A 20 0.64 12.77 -5.07
N ASN A 21 1.91 13.07 -5.23
CA ASN A 21 2.97 12.05 -5.23
C ASN A 21 2.97 11.21 -3.93
N SER A 22 2.67 11.83 -2.79
CA SER A 22 2.51 11.11 -1.52
C SER A 22 1.33 10.13 -1.54
N ALA A 23 0.21 10.50 -2.17
CA ALA A 23 -0.93 9.60 -2.33
C ALA A 23 -0.60 8.42 -3.25
N TYR A 24 0.16 8.64 -4.33
CA TYR A 24 0.67 7.54 -5.18
C TYR A 24 1.46 6.50 -4.37
N ILE A 25 2.42 6.95 -3.55
CA ILE A 25 3.26 6.05 -2.73
C ILE A 25 2.41 5.29 -1.71
N ASN A 26 1.43 5.97 -1.10
CA ASN A 26 0.51 5.33 -0.15
C ASN A 26 -0.34 4.24 -0.82
N TYR A 27 -0.90 4.51 -2.01
CA TYR A 27 -1.68 3.53 -2.75
C TYR A 27 -0.83 2.34 -3.21
N MET A 28 0.40 2.58 -3.66
CA MET A 28 1.35 1.51 -3.99
C MET A 28 1.65 0.64 -2.76
N SER A 29 1.97 1.25 -1.63
CA SER A 29 2.26 0.56 -0.38
C SER A 29 1.07 -0.28 0.10
N HIS A 30 -0.14 0.28 0.05
CA HIS A 30 -1.36 -0.43 0.43
C HIS A 30 -1.67 -1.58 -0.55
N THR A 31 -1.45 -1.40 -1.85
CA THR A 31 -1.61 -2.48 -2.85
C THR A 31 -0.65 -3.64 -2.54
N ARG A 32 0.62 -3.33 -2.28
CA ARG A 32 1.66 -4.31 -1.91
C ARG A 32 1.27 -5.10 -0.65
N LEU A 33 0.87 -4.40 0.42
CA LEU A 33 0.45 -5.05 1.66
C LEU A 33 -0.83 -5.87 1.49
N SER A 34 -1.79 -5.41 0.66
CA SER A 34 -3.01 -6.17 0.38
C SER A 34 -2.71 -7.47 -0.37
N PHE A 35 -1.82 -7.41 -1.37
CA PHE A 35 -1.34 -8.61 -2.05
C PHE A 35 -0.69 -9.61 -1.07
N MET A 36 0.20 -9.13 -0.18
CA MET A 36 0.83 -9.99 0.82
C MET A 36 -0.20 -10.64 1.75
N LEU A 37 -1.15 -9.85 2.25
CA LEU A 37 -2.22 -10.32 3.12
C LEU A 37 -3.06 -11.42 2.45
N GLU A 38 -3.48 -11.22 1.20
CA GLU A 38 -4.27 -12.19 0.44
C GLU A 38 -3.51 -13.48 0.11
N ASN A 39 -2.18 -13.46 0.18
CA ASN A 39 -1.32 -14.63 -0.08
C ASN A 39 -0.77 -15.28 1.19
N GLY A 40 -1.37 -15.02 2.36
CA GLY A 40 -0.98 -15.67 3.62
C GLY A 40 0.23 -15.04 4.32
N PHE A 41 0.64 -13.85 3.89
CA PHE A 41 1.61 -13.01 4.58
C PHE A 41 0.89 -11.85 5.27
N GLY A 42 -0.07 -12.20 6.12
CA GLY A 42 -0.82 -11.23 6.91
C GLY A 42 -0.04 -10.72 8.11
N GLN A 43 -0.52 -9.63 8.70
CA GLN A 43 0.07 -9.05 9.90
C GLN A 43 0.11 -10.04 11.07
N ALA A 44 -0.93 -10.87 11.24
CA ALA A 44 -0.99 -11.87 12.30
C ALA A 44 0.13 -12.93 12.16
N ASP A 45 0.40 -13.40 10.94
CA ASP A 45 1.45 -14.38 10.66
C ASP A 45 2.85 -13.78 10.86
N MET A 46 3.05 -12.54 10.42
CA MET A 46 4.29 -11.79 10.63
C MET A 46 4.59 -11.63 12.13
N VAL A 47 3.61 -11.20 12.92
CA VAL A 47 3.74 -11.07 14.38
C VAL A 47 4.06 -12.41 15.04
N ARG A 48 3.34 -13.48 14.65
CA ARG A 48 3.59 -14.83 15.19
C ARG A 48 5.02 -15.30 14.95
N ASN A 49 5.60 -14.96 13.79
CA ASN A 49 6.95 -15.35 13.42
C ASN A 49 8.01 -14.31 13.82
N ASN A 50 7.62 -13.21 14.46
CA ASN A 50 8.48 -12.10 14.84
C ASN A 50 9.30 -11.51 13.66
N ILE A 51 8.64 -11.39 12.50
CA ILE A 51 9.19 -10.82 11.26
C ILE A 51 8.33 -9.66 10.77
N GLY A 52 8.88 -8.83 9.89
CA GLY A 52 8.14 -7.75 9.23
C GLY A 52 8.72 -7.41 7.86
N PRO A 53 7.89 -6.92 6.92
CA PRO A 53 8.36 -6.52 5.61
C PRO A 53 9.17 -5.22 5.71
N VAL A 54 10.28 -5.15 4.96
CA VAL A 54 11.12 -3.95 4.84
C VAL A 54 11.17 -3.55 3.38
N VAL A 55 10.99 -2.25 3.12
CA VAL A 55 11.19 -1.69 1.78
C VAL A 55 12.61 -1.14 1.71
N PHE A 56 13.39 -1.60 0.73
CA PHE A 56 14.75 -1.11 0.51
C PHE A 56 14.79 0.14 -0.37
N TYR A 57 13.88 0.21 -1.35
CA TYR A 57 13.74 1.31 -2.31
C TYR A 57 12.26 1.50 -2.63
N GLU A 58 11.83 2.76 -2.74
CA GLU A 58 10.50 3.14 -3.24
C GLU A 58 10.56 3.48 -4.73
#